data_AF-A0AAQ4CQF9-F1
#
_entry.id   AF-A0AAQ4CQF9-F1
#
_cell.length_a   1.000
_cell.length_b   1.000
_cell.length_c   1.000
_cell.angle_alpha   90.00
_cell.angle_beta   90.00
_cell.angle_gamma   90.00
#
_symmetry.space_group_name_H-M   'P 1'
#
loop_
_entity.id
_entity.type
_entity.pdbx_description
1 polymer ?
#
loop_
_entity_poly.entity_id
_entity_poly.type
_entity_poly.pdbx_seq_one_letter_code
_entity_poly.pdbx_strand_id
1 'polypeptide(L)'
;MVFKDRVFRSHYWIIGFKGLVNLTTAILSIHRYAYNGLDKDISPFHSRKDAIIAIKELIKAEIEIISLLKLGDEEKELIEKIKKNLDKI
;
A
#
# COMPACT_ATOMS: atom_id res chain seq x y z
N MET A 1 -36.63 -12.50 4.45
CA MET A 1 -35.19 -12.68 4.71
C MET A 1 -34.40 -12.04 3.56
N VAL A 2 -34.30 -10.70 3.50
CA VAL A 2 -33.65 -9.96 2.37
C VAL A 2 -32.78 -8.77 2.86
N PHE A 3 -32.67 -8.57 4.18
CA PHE A 3 -31.94 -7.43 4.75
C PHE A 3 -30.48 -7.69 5.09
N LYS A 4 -30.02 -8.96 5.07
CA LYS A 4 -28.66 -9.32 5.49
C LYS A 4 -27.61 -9.13 4.38
N ASP A 5 -28.00 -9.25 3.11
CA ASP A 5 -27.07 -9.17 1.97
C ASP A 5 -26.65 -7.74 1.58
N ARG A 6 -27.50 -6.74 1.85
CA ARG A 6 -27.18 -5.33 1.54
C ARG A 6 -26.15 -4.71 2.49
N VAL A 7 -26.19 -5.10 3.76
CA VAL A 7 -25.23 -4.62 4.78
C VAL A 7 -23.84 -5.19 4.52
N PHE A 8 -23.75 -6.44 4.06
CA PHE A 8 -22.48 -7.10 3.76
C PHE A 8 -21.71 -6.42 2.63
N ARG A 9 -22.38 -6.06 1.50
CA ARG A 9 -21.73 -5.34 0.40
C ARG A 9 -21.20 -3.96 0.80
N SER A 10 -21.92 -3.22 1.65
CA SER A 10 -21.49 -1.88 2.06
C SER A 10 -20.19 -1.89 2.88
N HIS A 11 -19.96 -2.94 3.68
CA HIS A 11 -18.74 -3.05 4.50
C HIS A 11 -17.49 -3.28 3.65
N TYR A 12 -17.56 -4.09 2.59
CA TYR A 12 -16.42 -4.28 1.68
C TYR A 12 -16.04 -3.02 0.93
N TRP A 13 -17.03 -2.19 0.54
CA TRP A 13 -16.76 -0.89 -0.07
C TRP A 13 -16.12 0.09 0.91
N ILE A 14 -16.55 0.11 2.17
CA ILE A 14 -15.97 0.98 3.21
C ILE A 14 -14.55 0.52 3.57
N ILE A 15 -14.30 -0.78 3.67
CA ILE A 15 -12.96 -1.34 3.93
C ILE A 15 -12.04 -1.09 2.74
N GLY A 16 -12.52 -1.31 1.51
CA GLY A 16 -11.77 -1.02 0.28
C GLY A 16 -11.45 0.46 0.13
N PHE A 17 -12.41 1.35 0.42
CA PHE A 17 -12.21 2.80 0.39
C PHE A 17 -11.23 3.27 1.47
N LYS A 18 -11.34 2.74 2.70
CA LYS A 18 -10.40 3.03 3.79
C LYS A 18 -8.98 2.55 3.48
N GLY A 19 -8.86 1.38 2.84
CA GLY A 19 -7.58 0.89 2.32
C GLY A 19 -6.97 1.80 1.25
N LEU A 20 -7.80 2.30 0.32
CA LEU A 20 -7.37 3.23 -0.73
C LEU A 20 -6.90 4.58 -0.16
N VAL A 21 -7.64 5.15 0.79
CA VAL A 21 -7.27 6.41 1.48
C VAL A 21 -5.95 6.25 2.22
N ASN A 22 -5.72 5.10 2.87
CA ASN A 22 -4.45 4.81 3.54
C ASN A 22 -3.30 4.70 2.53
N LEU A 23 -3.52 4.07 1.38
CA LEU A 23 -2.52 3.94 0.31
C LEU A 23 -2.15 5.32 -0.29
N THR A 24 -3.15 6.12 -0.64
CA THR A 24 -2.92 7.47 -1.19
C THR A 24 -2.22 8.38 -0.19
N THR A 25 -2.58 8.29 1.10
CA THR A 25 -1.91 9.03 2.18
C THR A 25 -0.46 8.59 2.33
N ALA A 26 -0.17 7.28 2.25
CA ALA A 26 1.19 6.76 2.29
C ALA A 26 2.02 7.24 1.10
N ILE A 27 1.46 7.22 -0.12
CA ILE A 27 2.12 7.72 -1.34
C ILE A 27 2.45 9.21 -1.20
N LEU A 28 1.49 10.04 -0.77
CA LEU A 28 1.71 11.48 -0.56
C LEU A 28 2.77 11.75 0.52
N SER A 29 2.79 10.94 1.57
CA SER A 29 3.77 11.03 2.66
C SER A 29 5.18 10.74 2.16
N ILE A 30 5.35 9.68 1.36
CA ILE A 30 6.62 9.31 0.72
C ILE A 30 7.05 10.37 -0.30
N HIS A 31 6.11 10.91 -1.07
CA HIS A 31 6.38 11.99 -2.01
C HIS A 31 6.90 13.24 -1.29
N ARG A 32 6.26 13.66 -0.18
CA ARG A 32 6.76 14.78 0.63
C ARG A 32 8.17 14.52 1.16
N TYR A 33 8.46 13.30 1.62
CA TYR A 33 9.80 12.91 2.05
C TYR A 33 10.83 12.97 0.93
N ALA A 34 10.50 12.54 -0.29
CA ALA A 34 11.43 12.56 -1.41
C ALA A 34 11.90 13.98 -1.76
N TYR A 35 11.02 14.98 -1.62
CA TYR A 35 11.34 16.38 -1.91
C TYR A 35 11.92 17.15 -0.73
N ASN A 36 11.54 16.79 0.51
CA ASN A 36 11.86 17.60 1.71
C ASN A 36 12.74 16.86 2.73
N GLY A 37 13.08 15.60 2.50
CA GLY A 37 13.85 14.79 3.45
C GLY A 37 13.13 14.61 4.79
N LEU A 38 13.85 14.82 5.90
CA LEU A 38 13.34 14.71 7.27
C LEU A 38 12.93 16.06 7.86
N ASP A 39 12.54 17.01 7.01
CA ASP A 39 11.96 18.28 7.46
C ASP A 39 10.74 17.99 8.34
N LYS A 40 10.80 18.40 9.61
CA LYS A 40 9.79 18.07 10.62
C LYS A 40 8.46 18.79 10.42
N ASP A 41 8.45 19.88 9.66
CA ASP A 41 7.26 20.68 9.42
C ASP A 41 6.47 20.20 8.19
N ILE A 42 7.11 19.38 7.34
CA ILE A 42 6.57 18.96 6.04
C ILE A 42 6.51 17.43 5.90
N SER A 43 7.53 16.74 6.38
CA SER A 43 7.69 15.29 6.27
C SER A 43 7.06 14.58 7.46
N PRO A 44 6.18 13.59 7.23
CA PRO A 44 5.59 12.82 8.32
C PRO A 44 6.56 11.79 8.94
N PHE A 45 7.79 11.67 8.43
CA PHE A 45 8.77 10.71 8.93
C PHE A 45 9.81 11.40 9.83
N HIS A 46 10.03 10.80 11.00
CA HIS A 46 11.01 11.27 11.98
C HIS A 46 12.43 10.76 11.69
N SER A 47 12.55 9.66 10.94
CA SER A 47 13.82 9.11 10.52
C SER A 47 13.74 8.49 9.12
N ARG A 48 14.91 8.34 8.48
CA ARG A 48 15.03 7.62 7.21
C ARG A 48 14.53 6.17 7.32
N LYS A 49 14.69 5.56 8.50
CA LYS A 49 14.23 4.19 8.77
C LYS A 49 12.69 4.12 8.71
N ASP A 50 12.00 5.12 9.25
CA ASP A 50 10.53 5.17 9.23
C ASP A 50 10.01 5.33 7.80
N ALA A 51 10.66 6.17 7.00
CA ALA A 51 10.35 6.32 5.58
C ALA A 51 10.56 5.00 4.82
N ILE A 52 11.65 4.28 5.08
CA ILE A 52 11.92 2.97 4.47
C ILE A 52 10.84 1.96 4.85
N ILE A 53 10.42 1.91 6.12
CA ILE A 53 9.36 1.00 6.57
C ILE A 53 8.05 1.31 5.84
N ALA A 54 7.65 2.59 5.77
CA ALA A 54 6.44 3.00 5.08
C ALA A 54 6.46 2.67 3.57
N ILE A 55 7.61 2.83 2.91
CA ILE A 55 7.78 2.42 1.50
C ILE A 55 7.62 0.91 1.35
N LYS A 56 8.20 0.10 2.25
CA LYS A 56 8.05 -1.37 2.20
C LYS A 56 6.60 -1.79 2.37
N GLU A 57 5.88 -1.18 3.32
CA GLU A 57 4.47 -1.47 3.55
C GLU A 57 3.60 -1.07 2.34
N LEU A 58 3.90 0.08 1.72
CA LEU A 58 3.23 0.49 0.49
C LEU A 58 3.41 -0.53 -0.64
N ILE A 59 4.65 -0.96 -0.90
CA ILE A 59 4.91 -1.94 -1.98
C ILE A 59 4.22 -3.27 -1.67
N LYS A 60 4.18 -3.72 -0.41
CA LYS A 60 3.45 -4.93 -0.01
C LYS A 60 1.95 -4.79 -0.29
N ALA A 61 1.35 -3.66 0.09
CA ALA A 61 -0.07 -3.40 -0.16
C ALA A 61 -0.40 -3.36 -1.66
N GLU A 62 0.46 -2.74 -2.47
CA GLU A 62 0.30 -2.74 -3.94
C GLU A 62 0.41 -4.15 -4.54
N ILE A 63 1.37 -4.97 -4.08
CA ILE A 63 1.49 -6.37 -4.50
C ILE A 63 0.24 -7.17 -4.14
N GLU A 64 -0.33 -6.98 -2.95
CA GLU A 64 -1.56 -7.64 -2.54
C GLU A 64 -2.73 -7.25 -3.47
N ILE A 65 -2.87 -5.96 -3.79
CA ILE A 65 -3.89 -5.47 -4.72
C ILE A 65 -3.71 -6.09 -6.11
N ILE A 66 -2.49 -6.09 -6.64
CA ILE A 66 -2.17 -6.65 -7.97
C ILE A 66 -2.41 -8.17 -7.98
N SER A 67 -2.14 -8.86 -6.87
CA SER A 67 -2.35 -10.31 -6.75
C SER A 67 -3.83 -10.71 -6.80
N LEU A 68 -4.76 -9.79 -6.57
CA LEU A 68 -6.20 -10.01 -6.73
C LEU A 68 -6.66 -9.96 -8.21
N LEU A 69 -5.79 -9.50 -9.12
CA LEU A 69 -6.05 -9.45 -10.55
C LEU A 69 -5.69 -10.79 -11.22
N LYS A 70 -6.24 -11.05 -12.41
CA LYS A 70 -5.79 -12.17 -13.24
C LYS A 70 -4.43 -11.83 -13.85
N LEU A 71 -3.38 -12.42 -13.27
CA LEU A 71 -1.99 -12.25 -13.72
C LEU A 71 -1.57 -13.39 -14.64
N GLY A 72 -0.82 -13.07 -15.69
CA GLY A 72 -0.08 -14.04 -16.50
C GLY A 72 1.16 -14.56 -15.76
N ASP A 73 1.90 -15.44 -16.43
CA ASP A 73 3.06 -16.09 -15.79
C ASP A 73 4.27 -15.13 -15.67
N GLU A 74 4.42 -14.19 -16.60
CA GLU A 74 5.45 -13.15 -16.53
C GLU A 74 5.23 -12.20 -15.35
N GLU A 75 3.99 -11.73 -15.14
CA GLU A 75 3.68 -10.83 -14.03
C GLU A 75 3.86 -11.50 -12.67
N LYS A 76 3.54 -12.80 -12.56
CA LYS A 76 3.80 -13.58 -11.34
C LYS A 76 5.29 -13.69 -11.05
N GLU A 77 6.11 -13.95 -12.06
CA GLU A 77 7.56 -14.03 -11.88
C GLU A 77 8.14 -12.69 -11.41
N LEU A 78 7.66 -11.58 -11.96
CA LEU A 78 8.05 -10.24 -11.54
C LEU A 78 7.68 -9.96 -10.09
N ILE A 79 6.44 -10.28 -9.69
CA ILE A 79 5.99 -10.12 -8.30
C ILE A 79 6.87 -10.92 -7.33
N GLU A 80 7.20 -12.17 -7.66
CA GLU A 80 8.06 -13.00 -6.83
C GLU A 80 9.49 -12.45 -6.72
N LYS A 81 10.04 -11.88 -7.80
CA LYS A 81 11.33 -11.17 -7.74
C LYS A 81 11.27 -9.96 -6.82
N ILE A 82 10.19 -9.17 -6.88
CA ILE A 82 10.00 -7.99 -6.03
C ILE A 82 9.89 -8.40 -4.56
N LYS A 83 9.09 -9.42 -4.23
CA LYS A 83 8.97 -9.94 -2.85
C LYS A 83 10.31 -10.41 -2.29
N LYS A 84 11.07 -11.20 -3.06
CA LYS A 84 12.41 -11.68 -2.65
C LYS A 84 13.40 -10.55 -2.39
N ASN A 85 13.28 -9.44 -3.10
CA ASN A 85 14.13 -8.27 -2.89
C ASN A 85 13.69 -7.44 -1.68
N LEU A 86 12.38 -7.35 -1.43
CA LEU A 86 11.83 -6.69 -0.23
C LEU A 86 12.30 -7.32 1.07
N ASP A 87 12.39 -8.66 1.12
CA ASP A 87 12.84 -9.38 2.32
C ASP A 87 14.34 -9.22 2.62
N LYS A 88 15.13 -8.71 1.66
CA LYS A 88 16.58 -8.50 1.81
C LYS A 88 16.95 -7.09 2.27
N ILE A 89 16.02 -6.14 2.17
CA ILE A 89 16.17 -4.74 2.60
C ILE A 89 15.69 -4.65 4.05
#